data_AF-A0A0P7XMK4-F1
#
_entry.id   AF-A0A0P7XMK4-F1
#
_cell.length_a   1.000
_cell.length_b   1.000
_cell.length_c   1.000
_cell.angle_alpha   90.00
_cell.angle_beta   90.00
_cell.angle_gamma   90.00
#
_symmetry.space_group_name_H-M   'P 1'
#
loop_
_entity.id
_entity.type
_entity.pdbx_description
1 polymer ?
#
loop_
_entity_poly.entity_id
_entity_poly.type
_entity_poly.pdbx_seq_one_letter_code
_entity_poly.pdbx_strand_id
1 'polypeptide(L)' 'MALDIEDRSGSISIINVRGDISIDDGSGGIVVRNAGALNIKESGSGSVHTEGIGNRTMQ' A
#
# COMPACT_ATOMS: atom_id res chain seq x y z
N MET A 1 11.60 9.85 -4.98
CA MET A 1 10.29 9.83 -5.67
C MET A 1 9.36 9.03 -4.80
N ALA A 2 8.29 9.66 -4.31
CA ALA A 2 7.30 9.03 -3.45
C ALA A 2 6.00 8.84 -4.25
N LEU A 3 5.34 7.71 -4.04
CA LEU A 3 4.04 7.40 -4.62
C LEU A 3 2.98 7.45 -3.52
N ASP A 4 1.98 8.31 -3.69
CA ASP A 4 0.89 8.51 -2.73
C ASP A 4 -0.42 8.09 -3.39
N ILE A 5 -1.18 7.22 -2.72
CA ILE A 5 -2.42 6.64 -3.23
C ILE A 5 -3.50 6.81 -2.17
N GLU A 6 -4.59 7.50 -2.53
CA GLU A 6 -5.79 7.70 -1.71
C GLU A 6 -6.97 7.00 -2.42
N ASP A 7 -7.52 5.96 -1.79
CA ASP A 7 -8.73 5.29 -2.24
C ASP A 7 -9.76 5.21 -1.10
N ARG A 8 -11.04 5.40 -1.41
CA ARG A 8 -12.12 5.36 -0.40
C ARG A 8 -13.02 4.14 -0.54
N SER A 9 -12.99 3.48 -1.69
CA SER A 9 -13.81 2.31 -2.02
C SER A 9 -13.29 1.68 -3.32
N GLY A 10 -12.47 0.63 -3.22
CA GLY A 10 -11.76 0.10 -4.38
C GLY A 10 -10.63 -0.84 -4.02
N SER A 11 -10.06 -1.53 -5.01
CA SER A 11 -8.87 -2.37 -4.80
C SER A 11 -7.62 -1.73 -5.40
N ILE A 12 -6.59 -1.58 -4.57
CA ILE A 12 -5.31 -0.99 -4.94
C ILE A 12 -4.34 -2.12 -5.31
N SER A 13 -3.66 -2.01 -6.46
CA SER A 13 -2.59 -2.94 -6.84
C SER A 13 -1.31 -2.21 -7.23
N ILE A 14 -0.22 -2.49 -6.50
CA ILE A 14 1.08 -1.84 -6.69
C ILE A 14 2.15 -2.91 -6.89
N ILE A 15 2.94 -2.79 -7.97
CA ILE A 15 3.87 -3.82 -8.40
C ILE A 15 5.20 -3.20 -8.85
N ASN A 16 6.33 -3.73 -8.34
CA ASN A 16 7.70 -3.36 -8.75
C ASN A 16 8.06 -1.87 -8.52
N VAL A 17 7.69 -1.33 -7.36
CA VAL A 17 8.01 0.06 -7.01
C VAL A 17 9.24 0.10 -6.11
N ARG A 18 10.33 0.70 -6.58
CA ARG A 18 11.58 0.80 -5.79
C ARG A 18 11.60 1.93 -4.77
N GLY A 19 10.65 2.86 -4.84
CA GLY A 19 10.56 4.01 -3.93
C GLY A 19 9.64 3.75 -2.73
N ASP A 20 9.46 4.79 -1.93
CA ASP A 20 8.50 4.84 -0.84
C ASP A 20 7.07 4.96 -1.36
N ILE A 21 6.21 4.09 -0.85
CA ILE A 21 4.78 4.07 -1.12
C ILE A 21 4.07 4.48 0.16
N SER A 22 3.14 5.43 0.08
CA SER A 22 2.16 5.72 1.12
C SER A 22 0.76 5.41 0.61
N ILE A 23 0.00 4.64 1.41
CA ILE A 23 -1.37 4.23 1.08
C ILE A 23 -2.31 4.68 2.19
N ASP A 24 -3.40 5.31 1.78
CA ASP A 24 -4.55 5.68 2.62
C ASP A 24 -5.80 5.06 1.98
N ASP A 25 -6.34 4.00 2.60
CA ASP A 25 -7.52 3.28 2.13
C ASP A 25 -8.60 3.21 3.22
N GLY A 26 -9.84 3.50 2.84
CA GLY A 26 -11.00 3.45 3.72
C GLY A 26 -11.81 2.16 3.62
N SER A 27 -11.85 1.51 2.46
CA SER A 27 -12.55 0.23 2.29
C SER A 27 -12.18 -0.48 0.99
N GLY A 28 -11.34 -1.51 1.07
CA GLY A 28 -11.12 -2.41 -0.04
C GLY A 28 -9.86 -3.25 0.04
N GLY A 29 -9.47 -3.87 -1.09
CA GLY A 29 -8.37 -4.83 -1.12
C GLY A 29 -7.07 -4.16 -1.54
N ILE A 30 -6.04 -4.12 -0.70
CA ILE A 30 -4.73 -3.58 -1.05
C ILE A 30 -3.79 -4.73 -1.37
N VAL A 31 -3.15 -4.70 -2.54
CA VAL A 31 -2.15 -5.69 -2.97
C VAL A 31 -0.86 -4.98 -3.35
N VAL A 32 0.21 -5.21 -2.59
CA VAL A 32 1.53 -4.66 -2.87
C VAL A 32 2.52 -5.79 -3.12
N ARG A 33 3.23 -5.74 -4.26
CA ARG A 33 4.24 -6.73 -4.64
C ARG A 33 5.55 -6.08 -5.06
N ASN A 34 6.67 -6.51 -4.50
CA ASN A 34 8.00 -6.00 -4.81
C ASN A 34 8.10 -4.48 -4.62
N ALA A 35 8.02 -4.04 -3.36
CA ALA A 35 8.16 -2.63 -3.00
C ALA A 35 9.42 -2.36 -2.18
N GLY A 36 10.06 -1.21 -2.43
CA GLY A 36 11.19 -0.74 -1.64
C GLY A 36 10.78 -0.43 -0.20
N ALA A 37 9.89 0.54 -0.03
CA ALA A 37 9.31 0.88 1.25
C ALA A 37 7.79 1.06 1.15
N LEU A 38 7.05 0.55 2.14
CA LEU A 38 5.59 0.62 2.21
C LEU A 38 5.15 1.21 3.54
N ASN A 39 4.40 2.31 3.46
CA ASN A 39 3.74 2.97 4.57
C ASN A 39 2.22 2.89 4.36
N ILE A 40 1.50 2.32 5.31
CA ILE A 40 0.04 2.29 5.29
C ILE A 40 -0.43 3.17 6.44
N LYS A 41 -1.23 4.20 6.12
CA LYS A 41 -1.76 5.17 7.09
C LYS A 41 -3.13 4.75 7.61
N GLU A 42 -4.03 4.39 6.70
CA GLU A 42 -5.33 3.78 7.03
C GLU A 42 -5.60 2.65 6.04
N SER A 43 -6.17 1.54 6.51
CA SER A 43 -6.55 0.38 5.67
C SER A 43 -8.02 0.01 5.79
N GLY A 44 -8.80 0.81 6.52
CA GLY A 44 -10.22 0.64 6.67
C GLY A 44 -10.61 -0.77 7.13
N SER A 45 -11.74 -1.26 6.61
CA SER A 45 -12.23 -2.64 6.82
C SER A 45 -11.71 -3.64 5.78
N GLY A 46 -10.71 -3.22 5.01
CA GLY A 46 -10.16 -3.93 3.85
C GLY A 46 -9.26 -5.10 4.19
N SER A 47 -8.83 -5.83 3.15
CA SER A 47 -7.79 -6.86 3.27
C SER A 47 -6.49 -6.34 2.66
N VAL A 48 -5.41 -6.38 3.43
CA VAL A 48 -4.09 -5.93 2.98
C VAL A 48 -3.19 -7.12 2.73
N HIS A 49 -2.74 -7.27 1.49
CA HIS A 49 -1.80 -8.30 1.05
C HIS A 49 -0.49 -7.65 0.58
N THR A 50 0.63 -8.05 1.17
CA THR A 50 1.94 -7.47 0.85
C THR A 50 2.98 -8.58 0.67
N GLU A 51 3.70 -8.56 -0.45
CA GLU A 51 4.70 -9.57 -0.82
C GLU A 51 5.99 -8.89 -1.30
N GLY A 52 7.15 -9.37 -0.83
CA GLY A 52 8.44 -8.85 -1.27
C GLY A 52 8.66 -7.37 -0.93
N ILE A 53 8.30 -6.95 0.30
CA ILE A 53 8.49 -5.58 0.77
C ILE A 53 9.83 -5.46 1.49
N GLY A 54 10.68 -4.54 1.07
CA GLY A 54 11.99 -4.31 1.69
C GLY A 54 11.87 -3.69 3.09
N ASN A 55 11.09 -2.61 3.21
CA ASN A 55 10.82 -1.93 4.47
C ASN A 55 9.31 -1.67 4.63
N ARG A 56 8.70 -2.15 5.71
CA ARG A 56 7.25 -1.99 5.94
C ARG A 56 7.00 -1.29 7.26
N THR A 57 6.25 -0.20 7.22
CA THR A 57 5.78 0.55 8.39
C THR A 57 4.26 0.70 8.28
N MET A 58 3.56 0.44 9.38
CA MET A 58 2.10 0.61 9.47
C MET A 58 1.84 1.52 10.67
N GLN A 59 1.06 2.58 10.44
CA GLN A 59 0.62 3.50 11.49
C GLN A 59 -0.84 3.21 11.86
#